data_AF-A0A914RND2-F1
#
_entry.id   AF-A0A914RND2-F1
#
_cell.length_a   1.000
_cell.length_b   1.000
_cell.length_c   1.000
_cell.angle_alpha   90.00
_cell.angle_beta   90.00
_cell.angle_gamma   90.00
#
_symmetry.space_group_name_H-M   'P 1'
#
loop_
_entity.id
_entity.type
_entity.pdbx_description
1 polymer ?
#
loop_
_entity_poly.entity_id
_entity_poly.type
_entity_poly.pdbx_seq_one_letter_code
_entity_poly.pdbx_strand_id
1 'polypeptide(L)'
;MIWQERVKEIIMLCRLKEGGREKCYEYWPQAQDETMTYKPLIITTKLLKTTDPDFIYSRIELRCGDEIRRVQHHQWTTWPDKSVPKTPLTPFRLLRFAHKSAKYPTVVHCSAGVGRSGTFIMIEILLKQALIHIIFEFLLYSTFKKSANGILQYKSQMHE
;
A
#
# COMPACT_ATOMS: atom_id res chain seq x y z
N MET A 1 -16.16 -5.04 -8.39
CA MET A 1 -14.68 -5.00 -8.28
C MET A 1 -14.16 -5.47 -6.92
N ILE A 2 -14.27 -4.70 -5.82
CA ILE A 2 -13.66 -5.04 -4.51
C ILE A 2 -13.98 -6.47 -4.07
N TRP A 3 -15.26 -6.85 -4.16
CA TRP A 3 -15.71 -8.22 -3.90
C TRP A 3 -15.08 -9.23 -4.87
N GLN A 4 -15.32 -9.09 -6.18
CA GLN A 4 -14.92 -10.04 -7.22
C GLN A 4 -13.42 -10.33 -7.19
N GLU A 5 -12.59 -9.30 -7.11
CA GLU A 5 -11.12 -9.39 -7.14
C GLU A 5 -10.50 -9.80 -5.79
N ARG A 6 -11.33 -10.09 -4.77
CA ARG A 6 -10.89 -10.50 -3.43
C ARG A 6 -9.87 -9.52 -2.82
N VAL A 7 -10.08 -8.22 -3.05
CA VAL A 7 -9.23 -7.15 -2.55
C VAL A 7 -9.12 -7.21 -1.03
N LYS A 8 -7.91 -7.00 -0.49
CA LYS A 8 -7.67 -6.94 0.96
C LYS A 8 -7.34 -5.55 1.47
N GLU A 9 -6.83 -4.70 0.60
CA GLU A 9 -6.35 -3.36 0.96
C GLU A 9 -6.93 -2.34 -0.01
N ILE A 10 -7.48 -1.26 0.53
CA ILE A 10 -7.87 -0.05 -0.20
C ILE A 10 -7.04 1.10 0.35
N ILE A 11 -6.28 1.76 -0.52
CA ILE A 11 -5.54 2.97 -0.23
C ILE A 11 -6.21 4.12 -0.97
N MET A 12 -6.96 4.93 -0.22
CA MET A 12 -7.65 6.11 -0.70
C MET A 12 -6.79 7.35 -0.42
N LEU A 13 -6.40 8.05 -1.48
CA LEU A 13 -5.43 9.15 -1.41
C LEU A 13 -6.08 10.55 -1.42
N CYS A 14 -7.37 10.64 -1.11
CA CYS A 14 -8.10 11.90 -1.09
C CYS A 14 -9.18 11.94 -0.01
N ARG A 15 -9.63 13.15 0.32
CA ARG A 15 -10.86 13.35 1.08
C ARG A 15 -12.07 13.29 0.14
N LEU A 16 -13.27 13.05 0.68
CA LEU A 16 -14.51 13.10 -0.09
C LEU A 16 -14.74 14.49 -0.69
N LYS A 17 -14.41 15.55 0.07
CA LYS A 17 -14.47 16.95 -0.36
C LYS A 17 -13.17 17.67 -0.04
N GLU A 18 -12.68 18.46 -0.99
CA GLU A 18 -11.46 19.27 -0.88
C GLU A 18 -11.73 20.66 -1.49
N GLY A 19 -11.46 21.73 -0.74
CA GLY A 19 -11.72 23.11 -1.22
C GLY A 19 -13.18 23.36 -1.63
N GLY A 20 -14.14 22.74 -0.92
CA GLY A 20 -15.58 22.83 -1.22
C GLY A 20 -16.05 22.01 -2.43
N ARG A 21 -15.14 21.34 -3.15
CA ARG A 21 -15.48 20.50 -4.30
C ARG A 21 -15.50 19.03 -3.92
N GLU A 22 -16.47 18.30 -4.44
CA GLU A 22 -16.50 16.84 -4.34
C GLU A 22 -15.35 16.23 -5.15
N LYS A 23 -14.70 15.23 -4.55
CA LYS A 23 -13.54 14.53 -5.11
C LYS A 23 -13.79 13.04 -5.24
N CYS A 24 -14.52 12.47 -4.30
CA CYS A 24 -14.87 11.06 -4.27
C CYS A 24 -16.21 10.90 -3.56
N TYR A 25 -17.05 10.01 -4.07
CA TYR A 25 -18.29 9.61 -3.40
C TYR A 25 -18.00 8.74 -2.18
N GLU A 26 -18.87 8.85 -1.19
CA GLU A 26 -18.82 7.98 -0.02
C GLU A 26 -19.33 6.58 -0.40
N TYR A 27 -18.41 5.62 -0.48
CA TYR A 27 -18.73 4.22 -0.80
C TYR A 27 -18.62 3.29 0.42
N TRP A 28 -18.36 3.82 1.61
CA TRP A 28 -18.28 3.09 2.86
C TRP A 28 -18.84 3.92 4.02
N PRO A 29 -19.44 3.31 5.05
CA PRO A 29 -19.90 4.03 6.23
C PRO A 29 -18.73 4.67 6.99
N GLN A 30 -18.82 5.96 7.30
CA GLN A 30 -17.74 6.67 7.98
C GLN A 30 -17.71 6.47 9.51
N ALA A 31 -18.82 6.05 10.12
CA ALA A 31 -18.86 5.74 11.55
C ALA A 31 -18.75 4.23 11.82
N GLN A 32 -18.29 3.89 13.02
CA GLN A 32 -18.18 2.50 13.43
C GLN A 32 -19.57 1.87 13.61
N ASP A 33 -19.71 0.62 13.19
CA ASP A 33 -20.90 -0.22 13.21
C ASP A 33 -22.07 0.28 12.34
N GLU A 34 -21.89 1.41 11.65
CA GLU A 34 -22.79 1.83 10.58
C GLU A 34 -22.68 0.94 9.35
N THR A 35 -23.78 0.89 8.61
CA THR A 35 -23.94 0.02 7.45
C THR A 35 -24.51 0.77 6.27
N MET A 36 -23.98 0.48 5.08
CA MET A 36 -24.43 0.98 3.79
C MET A 36 -24.74 -0.21 2.88
N THR A 37 -25.75 -0.08 2.03
CA THR A 37 -26.17 -1.16 1.13
C THR A 37 -25.94 -0.78 -0.33
N TYR A 38 -25.12 -1.57 -1.02
CA TYR A 38 -24.97 -1.55 -2.48
C TYR A 38 -25.31 -2.94 -3.00
N LYS A 39 -26.61 -3.23 -3.19
CA LYS A 39 -27.09 -4.58 -3.50
C LYS A 39 -26.28 -5.23 -4.64
N PRO A 40 -25.82 -6.48 -4.47
CA PRO A 40 -26.14 -7.42 -3.39
C PRO A 40 -25.26 -7.29 -2.12
N LEU A 41 -24.39 -6.29 -2.05
CA LEU A 41 -23.45 -6.10 -0.95
C LEU A 41 -24.04 -5.27 0.21
N ILE A 42 -23.80 -5.74 1.42
CA ILE A 42 -23.95 -4.99 2.66
C ILE A 42 -22.55 -4.65 3.15
N ILE A 43 -22.28 -3.37 3.38
CA ILE A 43 -20.98 -2.83 3.74
C ILE A 43 -21.07 -2.26 5.15
N THR A 44 -20.29 -2.78 6.09
CA THR A 44 -20.28 -2.33 7.49
C THR A 44 -18.87 -1.94 7.91
N THR A 45 -18.71 -0.79 8.55
CA THR A 45 -17.41 -0.38 9.11
C THR A 45 -17.29 -0.94 10.53
N LYS A 46 -16.57 -2.06 10.69
CA LYS A 46 -16.45 -2.77 11.97
C LYS A 46 -15.42 -2.18 12.93
N LEU A 47 -14.54 -1.35 12.43
CA LEU A 47 -13.52 -0.68 13.24
C LEU A 47 -13.12 0.61 12.55
N LEU A 48 -13.03 1.69 13.32
CA LEU A 48 -12.52 2.98 12.87
C LEU A 48 -11.39 3.41 13.80
N LYS A 49 -10.23 3.78 13.24
CA LYS A 49 -9.11 4.36 13.99
C LYS A 49 -8.66 5.65 13.34
N THR A 50 -8.65 6.71 14.14
CA THR A 50 -8.26 8.07 13.76
C THR A 50 -7.03 8.56 14.52
N THR A 51 -6.30 7.67 15.20
CA THR A 51 -5.13 7.98 16.03
C THR A 51 -3.90 8.39 15.23
N ASP A 52 -3.86 8.07 13.93
CA ASP A 52 -2.74 8.43 13.06
C ASP A 52 -2.97 9.84 12.48
N PRO A 53 -1.99 10.76 12.56
CA PRO A 53 -2.18 12.13 12.10
C PRO A 53 -2.31 12.26 10.59
N ASP A 54 -1.82 11.28 9.81
CA ASP A 54 -1.79 11.38 8.35
C ASP A 54 -2.97 10.68 7.65
N PHE A 55 -3.47 9.59 8.22
CA PHE A 55 -4.49 8.77 7.58
C PHE A 55 -5.48 8.16 8.57
N ILE A 56 -6.68 7.89 8.10
CA ILE A 56 -7.72 7.20 8.84
C ILE A 56 -7.70 5.73 8.43
N TYR A 57 -7.82 4.83 9.40
CA TYR A 57 -7.93 3.40 9.14
C TYR A 57 -9.35 2.91 9.47
N SER A 58 -9.94 2.17 8.53
CA SER A 58 -11.22 1.50 8.70
C SER A 58 -11.10 0.02 8.37
N ARG A 59 -11.71 -0.85 9.18
CA ARG A 59 -11.93 -2.26 8.81
C ARG A 59 -13.34 -2.40 8.27
N ILE A 60 -13.45 -2.63 6.98
CA ILE A 60 -14.72 -2.78 6.30
C ILE A 60 -15.06 -4.26 6.17
N GLU A 61 -16.26 -4.64 6.58
CA GLU A 61 -16.84 -5.94 6.36
C GLU A 61 -17.84 -5.85 5.20
N LEU A 62 -17.63 -6.69 4.19
CA LEU A 62 -18.50 -6.85 3.04
C LEU A 62 -19.25 -8.16 3.21
N ARG A 63 -20.57 -8.13 3.15
CA ARG A 63 -21.43 -9.31 3.16
C ARG A 63 -22.19 -9.43 1.85
N CYS A 64 -22.17 -10.61 1.25
CA CYS A 64 -22.94 -10.96 0.05
C CYS A 64 -23.57 -12.34 0.27
N GLY A 65 -24.88 -12.40 0.51
CA GLY A 65 -25.52 -13.62 1.00
C GLY A 65 -24.89 -14.08 2.32
N ASP A 66 -24.46 -15.34 2.38
CA ASP A 66 -23.82 -15.93 3.56
C ASP A 66 -22.31 -15.70 3.62
N GLU A 67 -21.69 -15.22 2.54
CA GLU A 67 -20.26 -14.98 2.51
C GLU A 67 -19.92 -13.61 3.10
N ILE A 68 -18.91 -13.59 3.96
CA ILE A 68 -18.37 -12.37 4.57
C ILE A 68 -16.90 -12.24 4.20
N ARG A 69 -16.53 -11.08 3.67
CA ARG A 69 -15.14 -10.70 3.37
C ARG A 69 -14.78 -9.44 4.15
N ARG A 70 -13.50 -9.33 4.53
CA ARG A 70 -12.97 -8.14 5.22
C ARG A 70 -11.91 -7.47 4.36
N VAL A 71 -11.99 -6.14 4.32
CA VAL A 71 -11.10 -5.26 3.58
C VAL A 71 -10.59 -4.19 4.54
N GLN A 72 -9.29 -3.94 4.51
CA GLN A 72 -8.65 -2.84 5.21
C GLN A 72 -8.74 -1.60 4.32
N HIS A 73 -9.17 -0.48 4.89
CA HIS A 73 -9.29 0.79 4.17
C HIS A 73 -8.44 1.84 4.87
N HIS A 74 -7.56 2.46 4.10
CA HIS A 74 -6.61 3.47 4.55
C HIS A 74 -6.87 4.76 3.77
N GLN A 75 -7.44 5.76 4.43
CA GLN A 75 -7.71 7.06 3.82
C GLN A 75 -6.63 8.06 4.22
N TRP A 76 -5.75 8.42 3.30
CA TRP A 76 -4.78 9.48 3.51
C TRP A 76 -5.46 10.84 3.42
N THR A 77 -5.54 11.55 4.55
CA THR A 77 -6.26 12.82 4.69
C THR A 77 -5.36 14.05 4.66
N THR A 78 -4.04 13.91 4.77
CA THR A 78 -3.08 15.02 4.80
C THR A 78 -2.37 15.31 3.48
N TRP A 79 -2.74 14.64 2.38
CA TRP A 79 -2.23 14.95 1.03
C TRP A 79 -3.19 15.91 0.28
N PRO A 80 -2.87 17.21 0.17
CA PRO A 80 -3.72 18.17 -0.51
C PRO A 80 -3.78 17.93 -2.03
N ASP A 81 -4.87 18.39 -2.66
CA ASP A 81 -5.00 18.28 -4.11
C ASP A 81 -3.95 19.12 -4.84
N LYS A 82 -3.40 18.57 -5.93
CA LYS A 82 -2.39 19.24 -6.77
C LYS A 82 -1.14 19.73 -6.01
N SER A 83 -0.83 19.12 -4.87
CA SER A 83 0.38 19.39 -4.11
C SER A 83 1.11 18.10 -3.74
N VAL A 84 2.21 18.25 -3.00
CA VAL A 84 2.94 17.15 -2.36
C VAL A 84 2.42 16.92 -0.93
N PRO A 85 2.59 15.71 -0.36
CA PRO A 85 2.27 15.47 1.04
C PRO A 85 3.25 16.17 1.97
N LYS A 86 2.76 16.59 3.15
CA LYS A 86 3.58 17.26 4.16
C LYS A 86 4.62 16.33 4.78
N THR A 87 4.24 15.07 4.98
CA THR A 87 5.10 14.05 5.59
C THR A 87 5.58 13.10 4.50
N PRO A 88 6.89 13.07 4.17
CA PRO A 88 7.41 12.20 3.11
C PRO A 88 7.37 10.71 3.48
N LEU A 89 7.17 10.37 4.76
CA LEU A 89 7.17 8.98 5.25
C LEU A 89 5.82 8.27 5.11
N THR A 90 4.72 9.00 5.00
CA THR A 90 3.38 8.41 4.89
C THR A 90 3.19 7.42 3.73
N PRO A 91 3.71 7.64 2.50
CA PRO A 91 3.51 6.66 1.43
C PRO A 91 4.16 5.32 1.79
N PHE A 92 5.35 5.32 2.39
CA PHE A 92 6.02 4.10 2.86
C PHE A 92 5.24 3.39 3.98
N ARG A 93 4.65 4.15 4.91
CA ARG A 93 3.79 3.60 5.97
C ARG A 93 2.56 2.89 5.39
N LEU A 94 1.95 3.46 4.35
CA LEU A 94 0.81 2.88 3.64
C LEU A 94 1.20 1.66 2.81
N LEU A 95 2.32 1.72 2.08
CA LEU A 95 2.85 0.59 1.32
C LEU A 95 3.13 -0.63 2.20
N ARG A 96 3.55 -0.42 3.46
CA ARG A 96 3.72 -1.51 4.42
C ARG A 96 2.44 -2.33 4.63
N PHE A 97 1.26 -1.72 4.57
CA PHE A 97 -0.01 -2.45 4.68
C PHE A 97 -0.30 -3.23 3.39
N ALA A 98 -0.09 -2.61 2.22
CA ALA A 98 -0.18 -3.30 0.93
C ALA A 98 0.72 -4.53 0.86
N HIS A 99 1.98 -4.42 1.33
CA HIS A 99 2.95 -5.52 1.35
C HIS A 99 2.55 -6.65 2.30
N LYS A 100 1.92 -6.35 3.45
CA LYS A 100 1.40 -7.39 4.37
C LYS A 100 0.35 -8.28 3.70
N SER A 101 -0.40 -7.71 2.75
CA SER A 101 -1.46 -8.39 2.01
C SER A 101 -1.05 -8.70 0.56
N ALA A 102 0.25 -8.78 0.24
CA ALA A 102 0.78 -8.89 -1.12
C ALA A 102 0.27 -10.08 -1.96
N LYS A 103 -0.32 -11.10 -1.33
CA LYS A 103 -0.98 -12.22 -2.02
C LYS A 103 -2.32 -11.83 -2.66
N TYR A 104 -2.86 -10.67 -2.31
CA TYR A 104 -4.15 -10.18 -2.76
C TYR A 104 -3.98 -8.80 -3.43
N PRO A 105 -4.88 -8.43 -4.36
CA PRO A 105 -4.83 -7.11 -4.97
C PRO A 105 -5.03 -6.00 -3.93
N THR A 106 -4.26 -4.92 -4.11
CA THR A 106 -4.46 -3.64 -3.41
C THR A 106 -5.08 -2.65 -4.37
N VAL A 107 -6.17 -2.02 -3.97
CA VAL A 107 -6.80 -0.95 -4.75
C VAL A 107 -6.25 0.39 -4.29
N VAL A 108 -5.70 1.17 -5.22
CA VAL A 108 -5.24 2.54 -4.95
C VAL A 108 -6.07 3.49 -5.79
N HIS A 109 -6.69 4.49 -5.17
CA HIS A 109 -7.41 5.53 -5.91
C HIS A 109 -7.32 6.89 -5.22
N CYS A 110 -7.68 7.94 -5.95
CA CYS A 110 -7.82 9.29 -5.43
C CYS A 110 -9.18 9.85 -5.88
N SER A 111 -9.17 10.97 -6.62
CA SER A 111 -10.33 11.52 -7.32
C SER A 111 -10.37 11.03 -8.78
N ALA A 112 -9.51 11.58 -9.66
CA ALA A 112 -9.43 11.15 -11.06
C ALA A 112 -8.63 9.84 -11.29
N GLY A 113 -7.96 9.32 -10.26
CA GLY A 113 -7.16 8.09 -10.34
C GLY A 113 -5.79 8.22 -11.04
N VAL A 114 -5.36 9.44 -11.40
CA VAL A 114 -4.11 9.65 -12.15
C VAL A 114 -2.99 10.27 -11.31
N GLY A 115 -3.19 11.47 -10.75
CA GLY A 115 -2.11 12.24 -10.09
C GLY A 115 -1.52 11.56 -8.85
N ARG A 116 -2.21 11.68 -7.70
CA ARG A 116 -1.76 11.09 -6.43
C ARG A 116 -1.57 9.58 -6.51
N SER A 117 -2.48 8.88 -7.20
CA SER A 117 -2.40 7.44 -7.44
C SER A 117 -1.15 7.06 -8.22
N GLY A 118 -0.87 7.74 -9.33
CA GLY A 118 0.33 7.51 -10.13
C GLY A 118 1.61 7.79 -9.35
N THR A 119 1.66 8.89 -8.59
CA THR A 119 2.80 9.19 -7.71
C THR A 119 3.01 8.09 -6.66
N PHE A 120 1.94 7.64 -5.99
CA PHE A 120 2.03 6.59 -4.99
C PHE A 120 2.51 5.25 -5.58
N ILE A 121 1.99 4.86 -6.75
CA ILE A 121 2.41 3.64 -7.46
C ILE A 121 3.86 3.77 -7.95
N MET A 122 4.27 4.95 -8.43
CA MET A 122 5.65 5.18 -8.86
C MET A 122 6.64 5.02 -7.70
N ILE A 123 6.30 5.51 -6.51
CA ILE A 123 7.14 5.31 -5.30
C ILE A 123 7.36 3.82 -5.04
N GLU A 124 6.31 2.99 -5.14
CA GLU A 124 6.43 1.54 -4.97
C GLU A 124 7.32 0.88 -6.03
N ILE A 125 7.18 1.28 -7.30
CA ILE A 125 8.02 0.76 -8.39
C ILE A 125 9.49 1.12 -8.16
N LEU A 126 9.78 2.38 -7.84
CA LEU A 126 11.14 2.85 -7.59
C LEU A 126 11.75 2.18 -6.36
N LEU A 127 10.98 1.96 -5.29
CA LEU A 127 11.44 1.23 -4.11
C LEU A 127 11.84 -0.20 -4.45
N LYS A 128 11.00 -0.91 -5.20
CA LYS A 128 11.30 -2.27 -5.65
C LYS A 128 12.55 -2.31 -6.52
N GLN A 129 12.69 -1.38 -7.46
CA GLN A 129 13.86 -1.31 -8.33
C GLN A 129 15.14 -1.01 -7.55
N ALA A 130 15.11 -0.04 -6.62
CA ALA A 130 16.25 0.28 -5.77
C ALA A 130 16.67 -0.91 -4.90
N LEU A 131 15.70 -1.61 -4.29
CA LEU A 131 15.99 -2.81 -3.48
C LEU A 131 16.62 -3.93 -4.32
N ILE A 132 16.13 -4.17 -5.54
CA ILE A 132 16.70 -5.16 -6.45
C ILE A 132 18.14 -4.79 -6.82
N HIS A 133 18.40 -3.53 -7.16
CA HIS A 133 19.75 -3.06 -7.48
C HIS A 133 20.72 -3.23 -6.29
N ILE A 134 20.31 -2.84 -5.09
CA ILE A 134 21.12 -2.99 -3.87
C ILE A 134 21.41 -4.46 -3.57
N ILE A 135 20.40 -5.34 -3.69
CA ILE A 135 20.59 -6.79 -3.50
C ILE A 135 21.55 -7.35 -4.54
N PHE A 136 21.43 -6.93 -5.80
CA PHE A 136 22.30 -7.38 -6.87
C PHE A 136 23.76 -6.96 -6.64
N GLU A 137 24.01 -5.70 -6.29
CA GLU A 137 25.35 -5.21 -5.94
C GLU A 137 25.94 -5.96 -4.74
N PHE A 138 25.15 -6.20 -3.71
CA PHE A 138 25.58 -6.96 -2.54
C PHE A 138 25.93 -8.41 -2.90
N LEU A 139 25.11 -9.06 -3.73
CA LEU A 139 25.37 -10.42 -4.20
C LEU A 139 26.63 -10.49 -5.07
N LEU A 140 26.81 -9.55 -5.98
CA LEU A 140 28.04 -9.43 -6.78
C LEU A 140 29.26 -9.27 -5.86
N TYR A 141 29.24 -8.29 -4.95
CA TYR A 141 30.33 -8.08 -4.01
C TYR A 141 30.64 -9.34 -3.17
N SER A 142 29.62 -10.01 -2.65
CA SER A 142 29.79 -11.23 -1.86
C SER A 142 30.38 -12.38 -2.69
N THR A 143 30.01 -12.50 -3.96
CA THR A 143 30.51 -13.51 -4.89
C THR A 143 31.96 -13.21 -5.26
N PHE A 144 32.27 -11.97 -5.65
CA PHE A 144 33.64 -11.53 -5.93
C PHE A 144 34.55 -11.71 -4.72
N LYS A 145 34.10 -11.38 -3.50
CA LYS A 145 34.87 -11.59 -2.27
C LYS A 145 35.13 -13.07 -1.99
N LYS A 146 34.15 -13.96 -2.21
CA LYS A 146 34.34 -15.41 -2.07
C LYS A 146 35.33 -15.95 -3.11
N SER A 147 35.20 -15.54 -4.36
CA SER A 147 36.13 -15.92 -5.43
C SER A 147 37.54 -15.38 -5.19
N ALA A 148 37.68 -14.13 -4.73
CA ALA A 148 38.97 -13.54 -4.39
C ALA A 148 39.64 -14.26 -3.19
N ASN A 149 38.87 -14.62 -2.15
CA ASN A 149 39.39 -15.40 -1.02
C ASN A 149 39.79 -16.83 -1.44
N GLY A 150 39.04 -17.47 -2.34
CA GLY A 150 39.40 -18.76 -2.91
C GLY A 150 40.68 -18.71 -3.75
N ILE A 151 40.86 -17.65 -4.55
CA ILE A 151 42.09 -17.40 -5.32
C ILE A 151 43.30 -17.19 -4.39
N LEU A 152 43.12 -16.49 -3.27
CA LEU A 152 44.19 -16.30 -2.28
C LEU A 152 44.55 -17.59 -1.53
N GLN A 153 43.57 -18.44 -1.19
CA GLN A 153 43.85 -19.75 -0.58
C GLN A 153 44.55 -20.72 -1.52
N TYR A 154 44.23 -20.69 -2.82
CA TYR A 154 44.90 -21.53 -3.81
C TYR A 154 46.40 -21.17 -3.95
N LYS A 155 46.76 -19.88 -3.80
CA LYS A 155 48.17 -19.46 -3.80
C LYS A 155 48.95 -19.94 -2.58
N SER A 156 48.32 -20.06 -1.41
CA SER A 156 48.99 -20.59 -0.21
C SER A 156 49.20 -22.12 -0.22
N GLN A 157 48.48 -22.85 -1.08
CA GLN A 157 48.61 -24.32 -1.21
C GLN A 157 49.59 -24.76 -2.30
N MET A 158 50.11 -23.85 -3.13
CA MET A 158 51.10 -24.16 -4.18
C MET A 158 52.55 -23.87 -3.75
N HIS A 159 52.79 -23.70 -2.44
CA HIS A 159 54.12 -23.59 -1.85
C HIS A 159 54.34 -24.75 -0.84
N GLU A 160 54.43 -25.97 -1.37
CA GLU A 160 55.10 -27.15 -0.79
C GLU A 160 55.77 -27.90 -1.96
#